data_AF-A0A6G3WP39-F1
#
_entry.id   AF-A0A6G3WP39-F1
#
_cell.length_a   1.000
_cell.length_b   1.000
_cell.length_c   1.000
_cell.angle_alpha   90.00
_cell.angle_beta   90.00
_cell.angle_gamma   90.00
#
_symmetry.space_group_name_H-M   'P 1'
#
loop_
_entity.id
_entity.type
_entity.pdbx_description
1 polymer ?
#
loop_
_entity_poly.entity_id
_entity_poly.type
_entity_poly.pdbx_seq_one_letter_code
_entity_poly.pdbx_strand_id
1 'polypeptide(L)'
;TTAGLCFYRDGRDGVAWHGDTVGRGSTEDTMVAILSLGAPRHLALRPRRPGPAPVRRPLGHGDLIVMGGSCQRTWEHAIPKTARAVGPRISVQFRPDGVR
;
A
#
# COMPACT_ATOMS: atom_id res chain seq x y z
N THR A 1 10.83 2.43 14.79
CA THR A 1 10.17 2.51 13.47
C THR A 1 10.92 1.65 12.48
N THR A 2 10.22 0.88 11.65
CA THR A 2 10.80 0.02 10.60
C THR A 2 10.47 0.54 9.20
N ALA A 3 11.27 0.14 8.19
CA ALA A 3 11.01 0.44 6.79
C ALA A 3 11.17 -0.82 5.92
N GLY A 4 10.13 -1.15 5.14
CA GLY A 4 10.16 -2.19 4.12
C GLY A 4 10.19 -1.58 2.72
N LEU A 5 10.93 -2.20 1.80
CA LEU A 5 11.02 -1.74 0.42
C LEU A 5 10.50 -2.80 -0.55
N CYS A 6 9.66 -2.37 -1.50
CA CYS A 6 9.25 -3.19 -2.63
C CYS A 6 9.69 -2.52 -3.93
N PHE A 7 10.41 -3.26 -4.77
CA PHE A 7 10.79 -2.82 -6.10
C PHE A 7 9.88 -3.46 -7.16
N TYR A 8 9.18 -2.62 -7.92
CA TYR A 8 8.35 -3.01 -9.04
C TYR A 8 9.13 -2.66 -10.31
N ARG A 9 9.53 -3.67 -11.08
CA ARG A 9 10.37 -3.50 -12.28
C ARG A 9 9.60 -2.84 -13.42
N ASP A 10 8.34 -3.24 -13.59
CA ASP A 10 7.43 -2.73 -14.62
C ASP A 10 5.95 -2.87 -14.19
N GLY A 11 5.03 -2.73 -15.15
CA GLY A 11 3.59 -2.88 -14.95
C GLY A 11 3.12 -4.30 -14.59
N ARG A 12 3.95 -5.33 -14.81
CA ARG A 12 3.62 -6.74 -14.54
C ARG A 12 3.84 -7.12 -13.08
N ASP A 13 4.68 -6.38 -12.38
CA ASP A 13 4.81 -6.48 -10.94
C ASP A 13 3.63 -5.82 -10.23
N GLY A 14 3.19 -6.42 -9.15
CA GLY A 14 2.09 -5.95 -8.34
C GLY A 14 2.04 -6.69 -7.01
N VAL A 15 1.16 -6.25 -6.13
CA VAL A 15 0.85 -6.94 -4.88
C VAL A 15 -0.65 -7.13 -4.79
N ALA A 16 -1.07 -8.34 -4.42
CA ALA A 16 -2.47 -8.68 -4.23
C ALA A 16 -3.07 -7.88 -3.07
N TRP A 17 -4.39 -7.93 -2.93
CA TRP A 17 -5.09 -7.34 -1.80
C TRP A 17 -4.58 -7.92 -0.47
N HIS A 18 -4.18 -7.04 0.44
CA HIS A 18 -3.74 -7.39 1.79
C HIS A 18 -3.88 -6.17 2.71
N GLY A 19 -3.73 -6.37 4.03
CA GLY A 19 -3.47 -5.27 4.95
C GLY A 19 -2.24 -5.57 5.79
N ASP A 20 -1.65 -4.56 6.43
CA ASP A 20 -0.48 -4.71 7.30
C ASP A 20 -0.93 -5.22 8.68
N THR A 21 -1.34 -6.49 8.72
CA THR A 21 -1.97 -7.12 9.90
C THR A 21 -1.05 -8.08 10.64
N VAL A 22 0.26 -8.09 10.39
CA VAL A 22 1.17 -8.87 11.24
C VAL A 22 1.52 -8.04 12.48
N GLY A 23 1.44 -8.69 13.65
CA GLY A 23 1.70 -8.04 14.94
C GLY A 23 0.58 -7.09 15.35
N ARG A 24 0.91 -5.94 15.95
CA ARG A 24 -0.11 -5.03 16.50
C ARG A 24 -1.08 -4.47 15.45
N GLY A 25 -0.72 -4.51 14.17
CA GLY A 25 -1.58 -4.09 13.06
C GLY A 25 -2.91 -4.85 12.95
N SER A 26 -3.01 -6.07 13.51
CA SER A 26 -4.28 -6.83 13.52
C SER A 26 -5.29 -6.39 14.56
N THR A 27 -4.86 -5.73 15.65
CA THR A 27 -5.70 -5.46 16.82
C THR A 27 -5.74 -3.98 17.21
N GLU A 28 -4.72 -3.21 16.89
CA GLU A 28 -4.59 -1.80 17.28
C GLU A 28 -4.67 -0.84 16.11
N ASP A 29 -5.06 0.40 16.40
CA ASP A 29 -4.96 1.49 15.45
C ASP A 29 -3.49 1.74 15.09
N THR A 30 -3.22 1.62 13.79
CA THR A 30 -1.86 1.51 13.27
C THR A 30 -1.71 2.39 12.07
N MET A 31 -0.74 3.29 12.13
CA MET A 31 -0.37 4.16 11.03
C MET A 31 0.69 3.48 10.18
N VAL A 32 0.47 3.44 8.86
CA VAL A 32 1.47 3.03 7.88
C VAL A 32 1.59 4.14 6.85
N ALA A 33 2.83 4.53 6.53
CA ALA A 33 3.09 5.53 5.52
C ALA A 33 3.86 4.91 4.35
N ILE A 34 3.43 5.19 3.12
CA ILE A 34 4.08 4.69 1.91
C ILE A 34 4.56 5.87 1.07
N LEU A 35 5.89 5.96 0.91
CA LEU A 35 6.53 6.87 -0.04
C LEU A 35 6.72 6.14 -1.37
N SER A 36 6.27 6.76 -2.45
CA SER A 36 6.43 6.25 -3.82
C SER A 36 7.55 6.98 -4.54
N LEU A 37 8.49 6.22 -5.12
CA LEU A 37 9.60 6.76 -5.91
C LEU A 37 9.62 6.11 -7.29
N GLY A 38 9.74 6.91 -8.34
CA GLY A 38 9.82 6.44 -9.72
C GLY A 38 8.47 6.51 -10.43
N ALA A 39 8.17 5.54 -11.28
CA ALA A 39 7.00 5.58 -12.15
C ALA A 39 5.67 5.51 -11.37
N PRO A 40 4.63 6.25 -11.81
CA PRO A 40 3.37 6.31 -11.11
C PRO A 40 2.63 4.96 -11.14
N ARG A 41 2.04 4.59 -10.00
CA ARG A 41 1.16 3.41 -9.87
C ARG A 41 -0.06 3.75 -9.03
N HIS A 42 -1.16 3.05 -9.29
CA HIS A 42 -2.33 3.15 -8.43
C HIS A 42 -2.14 2.31 -7.18
N LEU A 43 -2.26 2.92 -6.00
CA LEU A 43 -2.63 2.21 -4.79
C LEU A 43 -4.16 2.07 -4.79
N ALA A 44 -4.63 0.83 -4.80
CA ALA A 44 -6.04 0.53 -4.69
C ALA A 44 -6.37 0.17 -3.25
N LEU A 45 -7.52 0.63 -2.74
CA LEU A 45 -8.01 0.41 -1.38
C LEU A 45 -9.44 -0.15 -1.47
N ARG A 46 -9.74 -1.20 -0.71
CA ARG A 46 -11.10 -1.75 -0.58
C ARG A 46 -11.42 -2.11 0.87
N PRO A 47 -12.68 -2.02 1.32
CA PRO A 47 -13.07 -2.56 2.63
C PRO A 47 -12.93 -4.09 2.64
N ARG A 48 -12.57 -4.68 3.79
CA ARG A 48 -12.52 -6.14 3.98
C ARG A 48 -13.90 -6.79 4.01
N ARG A 49 -14.89 -6.08 4.53
CA ARG A 49 -16.30 -6.50 4.57
C ARG A 49 -17.04 -5.89 3.39
N PRO A 50 -18.18 -6.47 2.96
CA PRO A 50 -19.03 -5.84 1.95
C PRO A 50 -19.28 -4.38 2.28
N GLY A 51 -19.11 -3.50 1.29
CA GLY A 51 -19.11 -2.07 1.50
C GLY A 51 -18.87 -1.29 0.20
N PRO A 52 -18.40 -0.04 0.31
CA PRO A 52 -18.15 0.82 -0.85
C PRO A 52 -17.22 0.18 -1.89
N ALA A 53 -17.37 0.62 -3.14
CA ALA A 53 -16.51 0.19 -4.22
C ALA A 53 -15.03 0.52 -3.93
N PRO A 54 -14.09 -0.28 -4.45
CA PRO A 54 -12.67 0.00 -4.30
C PRO A 54 -12.29 1.39 -4.83
N VAL A 55 -11.52 2.14 -4.06
CA VAL A 55 -10.99 3.44 -4.47
C VAL A 55 -9.56 3.28 -4.95
N ARG A 56 -9.18 4.06 -5.98
CA ARG A 56 -7.80 4.11 -6.48
C ARG A 56 -7.21 5.48 -6.24
N ARG A 57 -5.94 5.51 -5.84
CA ARG A 57 -5.15 6.73 -5.66
C ARG A 57 -3.91 6.62 -6.55
N PRO A 58 -3.77 7.45 -7.60
CA PRO A 58 -2.52 7.52 -8.33
C PRO A 58 -1.44 8.05 -7.39
N LEU A 59 -0.31 7.36 -7.30
CA LEU A 59 0.86 7.79 -6.55
C LEU A 59 2.01 7.93 -7.55
N GLY A 60 2.45 9.17 -7.78
CA GLY A 60 3.62 9.54 -8.55
C GLY A 60 4.90 9.54 -7.73
N HIS A 61 5.98 10.04 -8.34
CA HIS A 61 7.27 10.20 -7.67
C HIS A 61 7.16 11.26 -6.57
N GLY A 62 7.58 10.91 -5.36
CA GLY A 62 7.57 11.80 -4.19
C GLY A 62 6.25 11.78 -3.41
N ASP A 63 5.22 11.12 -3.93
CA ASP A 63 3.93 11.05 -3.24
C ASP A 63 4.02 10.19 -1.98
N LEU A 64 3.52 10.74 -0.88
CA LEU A 64 3.35 10.06 0.39
C LEU A 64 1.86 9.81 0.64
N ILE A 65 1.49 8.57 0.89
CA ILE A 65 0.16 8.23 1.41
C ILE A 65 0.25 7.66 2.81
N VAL A 66 -0.67 8.07 3.68
CA VAL A 66 -0.74 7.60 5.06
C VAL A 66 -2.08 6.89 5.28
N MET A 67 -2.00 5.66 5.77
CA MET A 67 -3.13 4.83 6.16
C MET A 67 -3.14 4.72 7.69
N GLY A 68 -4.01 5.48 8.36
CA GLY A 68 -4.09 5.55 9.82
C GLY A 68 -5.33 4.91 10.44
N GLY A 69 -5.42 4.97 11.76
CA GLY A 69 -6.56 4.47 12.53
C GLY A 69 -6.79 2.98 12.30
N SER A 70 -8.05 2.62 12.01
CA SER A 70 -8.48 1.25 11.79
C SER A 70 -8.21 0.72 10.38
N CYS A 71 -7.52 1.48 9.52
CA CYS A 71 -7.37 1.15 8.09
C CYS A 71 -6.73 -0.23 7.88
N GLN A 72 -5.65 -0.57 8.58
CA GLN A 72 -4.98 -1.88 8.42
C GLN A 72 -5.90 -3.06 8.79
N ARG A 73 -6.83 -2.85 9.72
CA ARG A 73 -7.79 -3.88 10.18
C ARG A 73 -9.05 -3.97 9.33
N THR A 74 -9.50 -2.88 8.75
CA THR A 74 -10.82 -2.78 8.12
C THR A 74 -10.77 -2.65 6.60
N TRP A 75 -9.60 -2.32 6.05
CA TRP A 75 -9.34 -2.19 4.62
C TRP A 75 -8.20 -3.12 4.19
N GLU A 76 -8.19 -3.38 2.89
CA GLU A 76 -7.06 -3.97 2.18
C GLU A 76 -6.58 -2.98 1.13
N HIS A 77 -5.30 -3.05 0.82
CA HIS A 77 -4.68 -2.32 -0.25
C HIS A 77 -3.95 -3.25 -1.22
N ALA A 78 -3.76 -2.77 -2.45
CA ALA A 78 -3.07 -3.48 -3.51
C ALA A 78 -2.35 -2.51 -4.44
N ILE A 79 -1.34 -3.02 -5.15
CA ILE A 79 -0.78 -2.38 -6.34
C ILE A 79 -1.19 -3.26 -7.53
N PRO A 80 -2.29 -2.91 -8.23
CA PRO A 80 -2.76 -3.71 -9.36
C PRO A 80 -1.75 -3.72 -10.50
N LYS A 81 -1.57 -4.88 -11.13
CA LYS A 81 -0.82 -5.00 -12.39
C LYS A 81 -1.49 -4.16 -13.48
N THR A 82 -0.70 -3.72 -14.45
CA THR A 82 -1.18 -2.97 -15.62
C THR A 82 -0.49 -3.48 -16.88
N ALA A 83 -1.24 -3.58 -17.97
CA ALA A 83 -0.70 -3.85 -19.30
C ALA A 83 -0.08 -2.60 -19.94
N ARG A 84 -0.33 -1.41 -19.40
CA ARG A 84 0.30 -0.17 -19.86
C ARG A 84 1.81 -0.23 -19.59
N ALA A 85 2.60 0.20 -20.56
CA ALA A 85 4.03 0.40 -20.36
C ALA A 85 4.25 1.47 -19.29
N VAL A 86 4.86 1.09 -18.18
CA VAL A 86 5.24 1.96 -17.06
C VAL A 86 6.65 1.61 -16.62
N GLY A 87 7.40 2.62 -16.20
CA GLY A 87 8.75 2.44 -15.70
C GLY A 87 8.82 1.77 -14.32
N PRO A 88 10.04 1.63 -13.77
CA PRO A 88 10.26 1.06 -12.45
C PRO A 88 9.75 1.96 -11.32
N ARG A 89 9.32 1.35 -10.20
CA ARG A 89 8.86 2.03 -8.97
C ARG A 89 9.45 1.37 -7.72
N ILE A 90 9.87 2.17 -6.77
CA ILE A 90 10.18 1.74 -5.39
C ILE A 90 9.05 2.23 -4.47
N SER A 91 8.61 1.35 -3.57
CA SER A 91 7.65 1.65 -2.52
C SER A 91 8.33 1.49 -1.17
N VAL A 92 8.48 2.58 -0.43
CA VAL A 92 9.06 2.56 0.92
C VAL A 92 7.93 2.64 1.94
N GLN A 93 7.75 1.59 2.72
CA GLN A 93 6.67 1.44 3.69
C GLN A 93 7.24 1.66 5.10
N PHE A 94 6.91 2.77 5.72
CA PHE A 94 7.25 3.07 7.11
C PHE A 94 6.17 2.54 8.03
N ARG A 95 6.59 1.79 9.05
CA ARG A 95 5.71 1.15 10.03
C ARG A 95 6.21 1.38 11.45
N PRO A 96 5.32 1.49 12.44
CA PRO A 96 5.67 1.42 13.85
C PRO A 96 6.36 0.09 14.17
N ASP A 97 7.06 0.04 15.30
CA ASP A 97 7.67 -1.20 15.75
C ASP A 97 6.60 -2.27 16.06
N GLY A 98 6.91 -3.52 15.74
CA GLY A 98 5.98 -4.64 15.93
C GLY A 98 4.88 -4.76 14.87
N VAL A 99 4.99 -4.07 13.73
CA VAL A 99 4.10 -4.22 12.56
C VAL A 99 4.91 -4.72 11.36
N ARG A 100 4.43 -5.75 10.67
CA ARG A 100 5.07 -6.29 9.45
C ARG A 100 4.09 -6.53 8.32
#